data_AF-A0A286FXZ7-F1
#
_entry.id   AF-A0A286FXZ7-F1
#
_cell.length_a   1.000
_cell.length_b   1.000
_cell.length_c   1.000
_cell.angle_alpha   90.00
_cell.angle_beta   90.00
_cell.angle_gamma   90.00
#
_symmetry.space_group_name_H-M   'P 1'
#
loop_
_entity.id
_entity.type
_entity.pdbx_description
1 polymer ?
#
loop_
_entity_poly.entity_id
_entity_poly.type
_entity_poly.pdbx_seq_one_letter_code
_entity_poly.pdbx_strand_id
1 'polypeptide(L)'
;MTTSIANSFEEGVPPVTPPKNAYPVLSQIWVLVGVFILAQIPAAIPMIGLKAAADSYGLPFLDTIGQTLAYALGMMLTIWYAFRQRGSRALSFASVPIPAYLVSAVGLIAMGVLAEPIVSAIPMPDAVEELIRKTFTKNVILSAVIAAPILEEILFRGIILDGFLKNYRPTKAIIWSALIFGFIHFIPAQALNAAFIGIAFGWLYYRTRSLTLCMFLHFVNNGLSSLTFLSDEGLNMSENTTREWMGSDVYYVALLVGCAVVCVVCYRLLDRILPNAQAV
;
A
#
# COMPACT_ATOMS: atom_id res chain seq x y z
N MET A 1 54.63 32.18 51.83
CA MET A 1 54.26 31.78 50.45
C MET A 1 53.50 30.47 50.55
N THR A 2 52.18 30.52 50.53
CA THR A 2 51.31 29.35 50.55
C THR A 2 50.65 29.22 49.17
N THR A 3 50.81 28.03 48.59
CA THR A 3 50.32 27.60 47.29
C THR A 3 48.79 27.47 47.28
N SER A 4 48.14 28.09 46.29
CA SER A 4 46.71 27.94 46.01
C SER A 4 46.51 26.79 45.02
N ILE A 5 45.87 25.71 45.47
CA ILE A 5 45.47 24.58 44.63
C ILE A 5 44.02 24.76 44.20
N ALA A 6 43.84 24.69 42.87
CA ALA A 6 42.66 24.36 42.06
C ALA A 6 41.26 24.27 42.72
N ASN A 7 40.30 24.91 42.08
CA ASN A 7 38.99 24.31 41.84
C ASN A 7 38.68 24.34 40.34
N SER A 8 38.73 23.15 39.76
CA SER A 8 38.42 22.78 38.40
C SER A 8 37.02 22.17 38.32
N PHE A 9 36.40 22.27 37.15
CA PHE A 9 35.22 21.54 36.67
C PHE A 9 33.83 22.10 37.00
N GLU A 10 33.44 23.18 36.30
CA GLU A 10 32.08 23.22 35.73
C GLU A 10 32.11 22.41 34.42
N GLU A 11 31.89 21.10 34.52
CA GLU A 11 31.57 20.29 33.35
C GLU A 11 30.19 20.73 32.86
N GLY A 12 30.16 21.43 31.72
CA GLY A 12 28.94 21.81 31.03
C GLY A 12 28.13 20.56 30.71
N VAL A 13 26.94 20.46 31.29
CA VAL A 13 25.94 19.47 30.88
C VAL A 13 25.73 19.64 29.37
N PRO A 14 26.01 18.62 28.54
CA PRO A 14 25.83 18.75 27.10
C PRO A 14 24.36 19.07 26.83
N PRO A 15 24.06 19.98 25.88
CA PRO A 15 22.68 20.33 25.59
C PRO A 15 21.90 19.07 25.26
N VAL A 16 20.81 18.82 25.99
CA VAL A 16 19.88 17.73 25.70
C VAL A 16 19.31 18.02 24.31
N THR A 17 19.86 17.36 23.29
CA THR A 17 19.30 17.45 21.95
C THR A 17 17.86 16.93 22.01
N PRO A 18 16.86 17.70 21.55
CA PRO A 18 15.49 17.23 21.55
C PRO A 18 15.43 15.92 20.74
N PRO A 19 14.67 14.92 21.20
CA PRO A 19 14.63 13.63 20.54
C PRO A 19 14.27 13.84 19.07
N LYS A 20 15.13 13.33 18.18
CA LYS A 20 14.91 13.43 16.74
C LYS A 20 13.59 12.73 16.41
N ASN A 21 12.67 13.43 15.74
CA ASN A 21 11.42 12.85 15.25
C ASN A 21 11.67 11.53 14.52
N ALA A 22 10.75 10.56 14.69
CA ALA A 22 10.85 9.29 13.99
C ALA A 22 10.75 9.51 12.48
N TYR A 23 11.50 8.73 11.69
CA TYR A 23 11.38 8.81 10.23
C TYR A 23 10.20 7.96 9.72
N PRO A 24 9.45 8.42 8.71
CA PRO A 24 9.46 9.77 8.16
C PRO A 24 8.54 10.73 8.93
N VAL A 25 8.84 12.03 8.90
CA VAL A 25 7.84 13.09 9.10
C VAL A 25 7.25 13.53 7.75
N LEU A 26 6.12 14.26 7.77
CA LEU A 26 5.42 14.69 6.54
C LEU A 26 6.30 15.47 5.56
N SER A 27 7.23 16.30 6.01
CA SER A 27 8.12 17.03 5.10
C SER A 27 9.11 16.11 4.37
N GLN A 28 9.49 14.98 4.98
CA GLN A 28 10.43 14.02 4.42
C GLN A 28 9.78 13.08 3.40
N ILE A 29 8.44 13.00 3.38
CA ILE A 29 7.76 12.07 2.48
C ILE A 29 8.01 12.40 1.01
N TRP A 30 8.08 13.68 0.66
CA TRP A 30 8.26 14.09 -0.73
C TRP A 30 9.65 13.72 -1.26
N VAL A 31 10.65 13.68 -0.37
CA VAL A 31 11.96 13.13 -0.70
C VAL A 31 11.86 11.63 -0.94
N LEU A 32 11.13 10.89 -0.08
CA LEU A 32 10.93 9.45 -0.27
C LEU A 32 10.15 9.14 -1.56
N VAL A 33 9.14 9.94 -1.92
CA VAL A 33 8.40 9.84 -3.18
C VAL A 33 9.33 10.14 -4.37
N GLY A 34 10.17 11.16 -4.27
CA GLY A 34 11.19 11.44 -5.29
C GLY A 34 12.16 10.26 -5.47
N VAL A 35 12.63 9.66 -4.37
CA VAL A 35 13.45 8.45 -4.41
C VAL A 35 12.69 7.29 -5.04
N PHE A 36 11.41 7.11 -4.71
CA PHE A 36 10.57 6.07 -5.29
C PHE A 36 10.50 6.17 -6.81
N ILE A 37 10.27 7.38 -7.34
CA ILE A 37 10.21 7.64 -8.79
C ILE A 37 11.58 7.42 -9.43
N LEU A 38 12.64 7.98 -8.85
CA LEU A 38 14.00 7.86 -9.37
C LEU A 38 14.52 6.42 -9.35
N ALA A 39 14.12 5.63 -8.36
CA ALA A 39 14.51 4.22 -8.25
C ALA A 39 13.95 3.36 -9.38
N GLN A 40 12.86 3.77 -10.05
CA GLN A 40 12.29 3.04 -11.18
C GLN A 40 13.21 3.07 -12.42
N ILE A 41 14.01 4.12 -12.58
CA ILE A 41 14.89 4.31 -13.76
C ILE A 41 15.98 3.22 -13.84
N PRO A 42 16.88 3.06 -12.84
CA PRO A 42 17.87 1.98 -12.89
C PRO A 42 17.21 0.60 -12.79
N ALA A 43 16.04 0.50 -12.13
CA ALA A 43 15.33 -0.75 -12.02
C ALA A 43 14.72 -1.23 -13.35
N ALA A 44 14.49 -0.34 -14.31
CA ALA A 44 14.01 -0.69 -15.64
C ALA A 44 15.08 -1.40 -16.51
N ILE A 45 16.36 -1.31 -16.17
CA ILE A 45 17.46 -1.88 -16.99
C ILE A 45 17.32 -3.40 -17.15
N PRO A 46 17.15 -4.21 -16.09
CA PRO A 46 16.87 -5.65 -16.22
C PRO A 46 15.64 -5.96 -17.09
N MET A 47 14.57 -5.17 -16.98
CA MET A 47 13.36 -5.36 -17.79
C MET A 47 13.66 -5.17 -19.28
N ILE A 48 14.39 -4.13 -19.66
CA ILE A 48 14.76 -3.88 -21.07
C ILE A 48 15.57 -5.05 -21.63
N GLY A 49 16.58 -5.53 -20.89
CA GLY A 49 17.42 -6.65 -21.32
C GLY A 49 16.64 -7.96 -21.44
N LEU A 50 15.80 -8.28 -20.46
CA LEU A 50 14.98 -9.49 -20.47
C LEU A 50 13.88 -9.43 -21.54
N LYS A 51 13.30 -8.26 -21.80
CA LYS A 51 12.36 -8.07 -22.90
C LYS A 51 13.03 -8.28 -24.26
N ALA A 52 14.22 -7.72 -24.48
CA ALA A 52 14.97 -7.94 -25.72
C ALA A 52 15.28 -9.44 -25.94
N ALA A 53 15.61 -10.17 -24.87
CA ALA A 53 15.79 -11.62 -24.92
C ALA A 53 14.46 -12.35 -25.18
N ALA A 54 13.37 -11.94 -24.54
CA ALA A 54 12.03 -12.50 -24.76
C ALA A 54 11.65 -12.43 -26.25
N ASP A 55 11.85 -11.27 -26.86
CA ASP A 55 11.54 -11.02 -28.27
C ASP A 55 12.47 -11.79 -29.22
N SER A 56 13.78 -11.89 -28.88
CA SER A 56 14.78 -12.57 -29.72
C SER A 56 14.65 -14.10 -29.73
N TYR A 57 14.28 -14.69 -28.60
CA TYR A 57 14.20 -16.15 -28.42
C TYR A 57 12.77 -16.69 -28.44
N GLY A 58 11.75 -15.83 -28.57
CA GLY A 58 10.34 -16.22 -28.54
C GLY A 58 9.90 -16.75 -27.16
N LEU A 59 10.44 -16.21 -26.07
CA LEU A 59 10.22 -16.66 -24.69
C LEU A 59 9.45 -15.61 -23.88
N PRO A 60 8.11 -15.51 -24.01
CA PRO A 60 7.32 -14.43 -23.40
C PRO A 60 7.38 -14.38 -21.87
N PHE A 61 7.70 -15.50 -21.21
CA PHE A 61 7.88 -15.53 -19.76
C PHE A 61 9.07 -14.68 -19.29
N LEU A 62 10.07 -14.42 -20.14
CA LEU A 62 11.21 -13.57 -19.79
C LEU A 62 10.79 -12.10 -19.61
N ASP A 63 9.83 -11.63 -20.39
CA ASP A 63 9.25 -10.29 -20.24
C ASP A 63 8.52 -10.15 -18.88
N THR A 64 7.74 -11.16 -18.51
CA THR A 64 7.08 -11.25 -17.18
C THR A 64 8.10 -11.17 -16.04
N ILE A 65 9.18 -11.95 -16.12
CA ILE A 65 10.26 -11.93 -15.13
C ILE A 65 10.93 -10.56 -15.10
N GLY A 66 11.20 -9.97 -16.27
CA GLY A 66 11.82 -8.66 -16.39
C GLY A 66 11.02 -7.55 -15.71
N GLN A 67 9.72 -7.49 -15.97
CA GLN A 67 8.83 -6.52 -15.36
C GLN A 67 8.72 -6.72 -13.85
N THR A 68 8.59 -7.96 -13.39
CA THR A 68 8.53 -8.29 -11.96
C THR A 68 9.81 -7.89 -11.23
N LEU A 69 10.99 -8.18 -11.83
CA LEU A 69 12.29 -7.80 -11.27
C LEU A 69 12.48 -6.29 -11.24
N ALA A 70 12.07 -5.57 -12.29
CA ALA A 70 12.15 -4.11 -12.31
C ALA A 70 11.30 -3.48 -11.20
N TYR A 71 10.04 -3.90 -11.08
CA TYR A 71 9.18 -3.44 -10.00
C TYR A 71 9.78 -3.74 -8.62
N ALA A 72 10.20 -5.00 -8.39
CA ALA A 72 10.77 -5.41 -7.12
C ALA A 72 12.05 -4.64 -6.77
N LEU A 73 12.95 -4.44 -7.74
CA LEU A 73 14.20 -3.71 -7.55
C LEU A 73 13.93 -2.24 -7.24
N GLY A 74 13.03 -1.56 -7.96
CA GLY A 74 12.66 -0.17 -7.68
C GLY A 74 12.09 0.00 -6.27
N MET A 75 11.21 -0.90 -5.86
CA MET A 75 10.68 -0.95 -4.50
C MET A 75 11.74 -1.25 -3.44
N MET A 76 12.61 -2.24 -3.67
CA MET A 76 13.69 -2.61 -2.75
C MET A 76 14.70 -1.48 -2.57
N LEU A 77 15.05 -0.73 -3.62
CA LEU A 77 15.92 0.45 -3.53
C LEU A 77 15.27 1.55 -2.69
N THR A 78 13.97 1.77 -2.88
CA THR A 78 13.19 2.74 -2.10
C THR A 78 13.13 2.35 -0.62
N ILE A 79 12.81 1.09 -0.33
CA ILE A 79 12.77 0.51 1.02
C ILE A 79 14.15 0.56 1.68
N TRP A 80 15.21 0.24 0.93
CA TRP A 80 16.59 0.33 1.40
C TRP A 80 16.95 1.75 1.82
N TYR A 81 16.62 2.75 1.00
CA TYR A 81 16.81 4.16 1.33
C TYR A 81 16.03 4.53 2.59
N ALA A 82 14.76 4.14 2.67
CA ALA A 82 13.89 4.45 3.79
C ALA A 82 14.41 3.84 5.11
N PHE A 83 14.87 2.59 5.10
CA PHE A 83 15.49 1.96 6.27
C PHE A 83 16.80 2.65 6.68
N ARG A 84 17.61 3.10 5.71
CA ARG A 84 18.82 3.86 6.01
C ARG A 84 18.51 5.17 6.72
N GLN A 85 17.47 5.88 6.31
CA GLN A 85 17.03 7.11 6.98
C GLN A 85 16.40 6.85 8.35
N ARG A 86 15.65 5.75 8.49
CA ARG A 86 15.02 5.32 9.73
C ARG A 86 16.02 4.85 10.80
N GLY A 87 17.16 4.31 10.40
CA GLY A 87 18.18 3.78 11.31
C GLY A 87 17.82 2.45 11.99
N SER A 88 16.65 1.88 11.69
CA SER A 88 16.21 0.57 12.18
C SER A 88 15.47 -0.19 11.09
N ARG A 89 15.70 -1.50 11.03
CA ARG A 89 15.01 -2.45 10.13
C ARG A 89 13.86 -3.18 10.81
N ALA A 90 13.50 -2.81 12.05
CA ALA A 90 12.45 -3.47 12.79
C ALA A 90 11.09 -3.28 12.10
N LEU A 91 10.40 -4.38 11.83
CA LEU A 91 9.06 -4.42 11.27
C LEU A 91 8.14 -5.15 12.25
N SER A 92 6.86 -4.80 12.23
CA SER A 92 5.88 -5.39 13.16
C SER A 92 5.03 -6.45 12.48
N PHE A 93 5.10 -7.67 13.01
CA PHE A 93 4.36 -8.85 12.55
C PHE A 93 3.57 -9.46 13.72
N ALA A 94 2.86 -8.60 14.47
CA ALA A 94 2.06 -9.06 15.60
C ALA A 94 1.04 -10.13 15.17
N SER A 95 0.83 -11.11 16.04
CA SER A 95 -0.16 -12.15 15.82
C SER A 95 -1.57 -11.57 15.93
N VAL A 96 -2.45 -12.00 15.04
CA VAL A 96 -3.86 -11.56 14.99
C VAL A 96 -4.75 -12.80 15.04
N PRO A 97 -5.90 -12.76 15.75
CA PRO A 97 -6.85 -13.86 15.75
C PRO A 97 -7.26 -14.25 14.31
N ILE A 98 -7.28 -15.55 14.02
CA ILE A 98 -7.65 -16.09 12.69
C ILE A 98 -8.99 -15.52 12.18
N PRO A 99 -10.06 -15.38 13.00
CA PRO A 99 -11.31 -14.80 12.53
C PRO A 99 -11.16 -13.38 11.95
N ALA A 100 -10.18 -12.60 12.40
CA ALA A 100 -9.97 -11.25 11.90
C ALA A 100 -9.53 -11.21 10.44
N TYR A 101 -8.81 -12.23 9.95
CA TYR A 101 -8.44 -12.35 8.54
C TYR A 101 -9.68 -12.48 7.67
N LEU A 102 -10.58 -13.40 8.03
CA LEU A 102 -11.82 -13.64 7.29
C LEU A 102 -12.76 -12.43 7.36
N VAL A 103 -13.00 -11.88 8.56
CA VAL A 103 -13.89 -10.73 8.75
C VAL A 103 -13.36 -9.51 7.99
N SER A 104 -12.05 -9.28 8.00
CA SER A 104 -11.44 -8.19 7.24
C SER A 104 -11.52 -8.41 5.74
N ALA A 105 -11.36 -9.65 5.26
CA ALA A 105 -11.49 -9.96 3.83
C ALA A 105 -12.94 -9.75 3.32
N VAL A 106 -13.94 -10.20 4.09
CA VAL A 106 -15.36 -9.95 3.77
C VAL A 106 -15.65 -8.44 3.77
N GLY A 107 -15.16 -7.72 4.79
CA GLY A 107 -15.30 -6.26 4.85
C GLY A 107 -14.63 -5.55 3.68
N LEU A 108 -13.45 -6.02 3.24
CA LEU A 108 -12.72 -5.50 2.10
C LEU A 108 -13.47 -5.69 0.79
N ILE A 109 -14.04 -6.87 0.54
CA ILE A 109 -14.85 -7.13 -0.65
C ILE A 109 -16.08 -6.21 -0.66
N ALA A 110 -16.78 -6.10 0.47
CA ALA A 110 -17.92 -5.19 0.59
C ALA A 110 -17.54 -3.72 0.35
N MET A 111 -16.37 -3.27 0.85
CA MET A 111 -15.86 -1.93 0.57
C MET A 111 -15.52 -1.74 -0.92
N GLY A 112 -14.98 -2.75 -1.60
CA GLY A 112 -14.70 -2.68 -3.03
C GLY A 112 -15.97 -2.44 -3.85
N VAL A 113 -17.04 -3.17 -3.55
CA VAL A 113 -18.36 -2.98 -4.20
C VAL A 113 -18.94 -1.60 -3.89
N LEU A 114 -18.77 -1.10 -2.66
CA LEU A 114 -19.22 0.26 -2.30
C LEU A 114 -18.41 1.38 -2.97
N ALA A 115 -17.14 1.12 -3.26
CA ALA A 115 -16.26 2.09 -3.92
C ALA A 115 -16.51 2.17 -5.43
N GLU A 116 -17.01 1.11 -6.05
CA GLU A 116 -17.23 1.00 -7.49
C GLU A 116 -18.01 2.18 -8.11
N PRO A 117 -19.17 2.64 -7.58
CA PRO A 117 -19.87 3.80 -8.15
C PRO A 117 -19.02 5.08 -8.20
N ILE A 118 -18.15 5.27 -7.22
CA ILE A 118 -17.30 6.46 -7.12
C ILE A 118 -16.11 6.33 -8.07
N VAL A 119 -15.51 5.14 -8.13
CA VAL A 119 -14.35 4.86 -8.99
C VAL A 119 -14.75 4.91 -10.46
N SER A 120 -15.91 4.34 -10.82
CA SER A 120 -16.45 4.34 -12.19
C SER A 120 -16.92 5.72 -12.65
N ALA A 121 -17.24 6.63 -11.73
CA ALA A 121 -17.58 8.02 -12.06
C ALA A 121 -16.35 8.89 -12.42
N ILE A 122 -15.13 8.40 -12.19
CA ILE A 122 -13.91 9.13 -12.58
C ILE A 122 -13.68 8.95 -14.08
N PRO A 123 -13.69 10.03 -14.87
CA PRO A 123 -13.46 9.93 -16.31
C PRO A 123 -12.04 9.46 -16.58
N MET A 124 -11.90 8.43 -17.41
CA MET A 124 -10.63 7.92 -17.89
C MET A 124 -10.47 8.28 -19.36
N PRO A 125 -9.47 9.10 -19.74
CA PRO A 125 -9.19 9.37 -21.15
C PRO A 125 -8.80 8.09 -21.89
N ASP A 126 -9.21 7.95 -23.15
CA ASP A 126 -8.91 6.77 -23.99
C ASP A 126 -7.41 6.43 -24.04
N ALA A 127 -6.54 7.46 -24.04
CA ALA A 127 -5.10 7.27 -24.02
C ALA A 127 -4.60 6.58 -22.73
N VAL A 128 -5.24 6.85 -21.59
CA VAL A 128 -4.94 6.20 -20.31
C VAL A 128 -5.49 4.78 -20.30
N GLU A 129 -6.68 4.55 -20.86
CA GLU A 129 -7.24 3.22 -21.00
C GLU A 129 -6.34 2.32 -21.84
N GLU A 130 -5.90 2.81 -22.99
CA GLU A 130 -5.04 2.08 -23.90
C GLU A 130 -3.66 1.79 -23.27
N LEU A 131 -3.13 2.75 -22.51
CA LEU A 131 -1.89 2.54 -21.73
C LEU A 131 -2.08 1.43 -20.68
N ILE A 132 -3.20 1.42 -19.96
CA ILE A 132 -3.53 0.39 -18.98
C ILE A 132 -3.66 -0.96 -19.67
N ARG A 133 -4.41 -1.08 -20.77
CA ARG A 133 -4.58 -2.34 -21.52
C ARG A 133 -3.25 -2.89 -22.02
N LYS A 134 -2.33 -2.03 -22.47
CA LYS A 134 -0.99 -2.42 -22.94
C LYS A 134 -0.04 -2.81 -21.81
N THR A 135 -0.19 -2.21 -20.63
CA THR A 135 0.73 -2.40 -19.50
C THR A 135 0.25 -3.49 -18.55
N PHE A 136 -1.05 -3.53 -18.24
CA PHE A 136 -1.70 -4.51 -17.38
C PHE A 136 -2.12 -5.73 -18.20
N THR A 137 -1.14 -6.56 -18.51
CA THR A 137 -1.34 -7.85 -19.17
C THR A 137 -1.34 -9.00 -18.15
N LYS A 138 -1.65 -10.22 -18.58
CA LYS A 138 -1.51 -11.42 -17.73
C LYS A 138 -0.09 -11.57 -17.14
N ASN A 139 0.91 -10.98 -17.79
CA ASN A 139 2.31 -11.01 -17.38
C ASN A 139 2.58 -10.18 -16.11
N VAL A 140 1.74 -9.21 -15.73
CA VAL A 140 1.95 -8.42 -14.50
C VAL A 140 1.21 -9.01 -13.28
N ILE A 141 0.47 -10.10 -13.44
CA ILE A 141 -0.31 -10.68 -12.33
C ILE A 141 0.60 -11.14 -11.20
N LEU A 142 1.77 -11.73 -11.51
CA LEU A 142 2.71 -12.17 -10.49
C LEU A 142 3.24 -10.99 -9.65
N SER A 143 3.61 -9.89 -10.31
CA SER A 143 4.09 -8.69 -9.62
C SER A 143 2.96 -8.02 -8.83
N ALA A 144 1.79 -7.87 -9.43
CA ALA A 144 0.63 -7.21 -8.82
C ALA A 144 0.03 -8.01 -7.65
N VAL A 145 -0.01 -9.35 -7.72
CA VAL A 145 -0.67 -10.17 -6.71
C VAL A 145 0.29 -10.62 -5.61
N ILE A 146 1.59 -10.78 -5.88
CA ILE A 146 2.55 -11.27 -4.89
C ILE A 146 3.56 -10.21 -4.47
N ALA A 147 4.32 -9.67 -5.42
CA ALA A 147 5.42 -8.76 -5.09
C ALA A 147 4.90 -7.44 -4.48
N ALA A 148 3.84 -6.88 -5.06
CA ALA A 148 3.26 -5.63 -4.61
C ALA A 148 2.70 -5.71 -3.18
N PRO A 149 1.83 -6.67 -2.82
CA PRO A 149 1.35 -6.82 -1.44
C PRO A 149 2.45 -6.92 -0.39
N ILE A 150 3.59 -7.54 -0.70
CA ILE A 150 4.69 -7.65 0.25
C ILE A 150 5.45 -6.32 0.35
N LEU A 151 5.92 -5.81 -0.78
CA LEU A 151 6.82 -4.65 -0.81
C LEU A 151 6.09 -3.35 -0.45
N GLU A 152 4.86 -3.18 -0.93
CA GLU A 152 4.05 -2.00 -0.61
C GLU A 152 3.65 -1.98 0.86
N GLU A 153 3.25 -3.11 1.45
CA GLU A 153 2.92 -3.11 2.88
C GLU A 153 4.14 -2.85 3.77
N ILE A 154 5.32 -3.35 3.38
CA ILE A 154 6.57 -3.01 4.08
C ILE A 154 6.82 -1.50 4.02
N LEU A 155 6.71 -0.88 2.84
CA LEU A 155 6.99 0.53 2.66
C LEU A 155 5.92 1.42 3.33
N PHE A 156 4.65 1.21 3.01
CA PHE A 156 3.56 2.09 3.40
C PHE A 156 3.11 1.87 4.83
N ARG A 157 3.00 0.62 5.30
CA ARG A 157 2.53 0.32 6.67
C ARG A 157 3.73 0.19 7.61
N GLY A 158 4.72 -0.59 7.21
CA GLY A 158 5.88 -0.94 8.04
C GLY A 158 6.88 0.19 8.25
N ILE A 159 6.94 1.18 7.34
CA ILE A 159 7.86 2.32 7.42
C ILE A 159 7.12 3.66 7.50
N ILE A 160 6.30 4.00 6.49
CA ILE A 160 5.65 5.31 6.41
C ILE A 160 4.63 5.50 7.54
N LEU A 161 3.65 4.60 7.65
CA LEU A 161 2.61 4.68 8.68
C LEU A 161 3.20 4.50 10.08
N ASP A 162 4.10 3.54 10.30
CA ASP A 162 4.77 3.37 11.60
C ASP A 162 5.52 4.65 12.03
N GLY A 163 6.24 5.28 11.11
CA GLY A 163 6.88 6.57 11.38
C GLY A 163 5.86 7.67 11.68
N PHE A 164 4.77 7.76 10.91
CA PHE A 164 3.73 8.75 11.17
C PHE A 164 3.01 8.55 12.50
N LEU A 165 2.74 7.31 12.90
CA LEU A 165 2.13 6.99 14.19
C LEU A 165 3.02 7.46 15.36
N LYS A 166 4.35 7.46 15.18
CA LYS A 166 5.32 7.95 16.17
C LYS A 166 5.39 9.47 16.29
N ASN A 167 4.91 10.19 15.28
CA ASN A 167 5.02 11.65 15.21
C ASN A 167 3.66 12.37 15.28
N TYR A 168 2.56 11.68 14.98
CA TYR A 168 1.25 12.27 14.78
C TYR A 168 0.15 11.44 15.43
N ARG A 169 -1.00 12.08 15.68
CA ARG A 169 -2.20 11.37 16.13
C ARG A 169 -2.62 10.33 15.08
N PRO A 170 -3.19 9.18 15.49
CA PRO A 170 -3.50 8.06 14.60
C PRO A 170 -4.32 8.42 13.37
N THR A 171 -5.35 9.25 13.53
CA THR A 171 -6.20 9.69 12.41
C THR A 171 -5.39 10.42 11.34
N LYS A 172 -4.53 11.35 11.74
CA LYS A 172 -3.62 12.08 10.83
C LYS A 172 -2.64 11.12 10.16
N ALA A 173 -2.04 10.20 10.92
CA ALA A 173 -1.08 9.24 10.40
C ALA A 173 -1.70 8.33 9.32
N ILE A 174 -2.89 7.77 9.59
CA ILE A 174 -3.62 6.91 8.67
C ILE A 174 -4.02 7.65 7.40
N ILE A 175 -4.64 8.84 7.54
CA ILE A 175 -5.10 9.62 6.38
C ILE A 175 -3.93 9.98 5.48
N TRP A 176 -2.84 10.53 6.02
CA TRP A 176 -1.70 10.90 5.19
C TRP A 176 -1.04 9.69 4.55
N SER A 177 -0.82 8.60 5.28
CA SER A 177 -0.27 7.37 4.72
C SER A 177 -1.13 6.83 3.56
N ALA A 178 -2.46 6.82 3.71
CA ALA A 178 -3.39 6.39 2.69
C ALA A 178 -3.40 7.31 1.46
N LEU A 179 -3.33 8.63 1.65
CA LEU A 179 -3.25 9.59 0.55
C LEU A 179 -1.95 9.45 -0.25
N ILE A 180 -0.82 9.24 0.43
CA ILE A 180 0.46 9.00 -0.24
C ILE A 180 0.42 7.66 -0.99
N PHE A 181 -0.19 6.64 -0.40
CA PHE A 181 -0.40 5.35 -1.06
C PHE A 181 -1.25 5.51 -2.33
N GLY A 182 -2.35 6.26 -2.30
CA GLY A 182 -3.10 6.59 -3.51
C GLY A 182 -2.27 7.39 -4.53
N PHE A 183 -1.55 8.42 -4.08
CA PHE A 183 -0.79 9.32 -4.95
C PHE A 183 0.24 8.60 -5.84
N ILE A 184 0.92 7.57 -5.33
CA ILE A 184 1.95 6.84 -6.09
C ILE A 184 1.40 5.91 -7.19
N HIS A 185 0.08 5.73 -7.29
CA HIS A 185 -0.53 4.90 -8.33
C HIS A 185 -0.69 5.64 -9.68
N PHE A 186 -0.55 6.98 -9.69
CA PHE A 186 -0.57 7.87 -10.87
C PHE A 186 -1.82 7.85 -11.78
N ILE A 187 -2.67 6.84 -11.69
CA ILE A 187 -3.95 6.74 -12.39
C ILE A 187 -5.05 7.20 -11.42
N PRO A 188 -5.85 8.24 -11.72
CA PRO A 188 -6.79 8.83 -10.77
C PRO A 188 -7.79 7.84 -10.14
N ALA A 189 -8.41 6.98 -10.96
CA ALA A 189 -9.35 5.97 -10.47
C ALA A 189 -8.68 4.96 -9.53
N GLN A 190 -7.47 4.51 -9.89
CA GLN A 190 -6.67 3.60 -9.07
C GLN A 190 -6.18 4.29 -7.79
N ALA A 191 -5.74 5.55 -7.88
CA ALA A 191 -5.27 6.35 -6.75
C ALA A 191 -6.37 6.56 -5.71
N LEU A 192 -7.60 6.84 -6.16
CA LEU A 192 -8.74 6.98 -5.26
C LEU A 192 -9.07 5.66 -4.56
N ASN A 193 -9.15 4.56 -5.31
CA ASN A 193 -9.40 3.22 -4.75
C ASN A 193 -8.30 2.83 -3.74
N ALA A 194 -7.04 2.98 -4.13
CA ALA A 194 -5.88 2.71 -3.28
C ALA A 194 -5.90 3.57 -2.01
N ALA A 195 -6.29 4.85 -2.07
CA ALA A 195 -6.44 5.67 -0.87
C ALA A 195 -7.56 5.15 0.06
N PHE A 196 -8.72 4.76 -0.48
CA PHE A 196 -9.82 4.21 0.32
C PHE A 196 -9.42 2.92 1.04
N ILE A 197 -8.85 1.95 0.32
CA ILE A 197 -8.33 0.71 0.91
C ILE A 197 -7.16 1.01 1.86
N GLY A 198 -6.35 2.02 1.52
CA GLY A 198 -5.28 2.58 2.32
C GLY A 198 -5.70 2.93 3.74
N ILE A 199 -6.86 3.59 3.88
CA ILE A 199 -7.44 3.94 5.18
C ILE A 199 -7.77 2.68 5.98
N ALA A 200 -8.42 1.70 5.36
CA ALA A 200 -8.81 0.46 6.03
C ALA A 200 -7.59 -0.33 6.53
N PHE A 201 -6.58 -0.53 5.67
CA PHE A 201 -5.34 -1.22 6.06
C PHE A 201 -4.56 -0.41 7.09
N GLY A 202 -4.56 0.92 6.99
CA GLY A 202 -3.93 1.78 7.98
C GLY A 202 -4.57 1.65 9.36
N TRP A 203 -5.91 1.57 9.43
CA TRP A 203 -6.63 1.31 10.68
C TRP A 203 -6.33 -0.08 11.24
N LEU A 204 -6.33 -1.12 10.40
CA LEU A 204 -5.98 -2.48 10.82
C LEU A 204 -4.54 -2.55 11.34
N TYR A 205 -3.58 -1.93 10.65
CA TYR A 205 -2.20 -1.86 11.10
C TYR A 205 -2.07 -1.08 12.41
N TYR A 206 -2.77 0.04 12.57
CA TYR A 206 -2.79 0.80 13.81
C TYR A 206 -3.33 -0.03 15.00
N ARG A 207 -4.40 -0.80 14.79
CA ARG A 207 -5.00 -1.66 15.81
C ARG A 207 -4.13 -2.87 16.15
N THR A 208 -3.54 -3.50 15.15
CA THR A 208 -2.92 -4.83 15.31
C THR A 208 -1.41 -4.80 15.34
N ARG A 209 -0.78 -3.81 14.71
CA ARG A 209 0.65 -3.81 14.36
C ARG A 209 1.05 -5.07 13.58
N SER A 210 0.17 -5.58 12.73
CA SER A 210 0.42 -6.79 11.93
C SER A 210 0.55 -6.45 10.45
N LEU A 211 1.78 -6.53 9.92
CA LEU A 211 2.00 -6.51 8.48
C LEU A 211 1.41 -7.73 7.79
N THR A 212 1.43 -8.90 8.43
CA THR A 212 0.91 -10.15 7.85
C THR A 212 -0.58 -10.03 7.48
N LEU A 213 -1.38 -9.43 8.36
CA LEU A 213 -2.80 -9.17 8.06
C LEU A 213 -2.96 -8.23 6.86
N CYS A 214 -2.19 -7.14 6.81
CA CYS A 214 -2.30 -6.17 5.73
C CYS A 214 -1.82 -6.76 4.39
N MET A 215 -0.70 -7.51 4.39
CA MET A 215 -0.19 -8.24 3.23
C MET A 215 -1.20 -9.25 2.69
N PHE A 216 -1.84 -10.02 3.58
CA PHE A 216 -2.89 -10.95 3.19
C PHE A 216 -4.08 -10.24 2.54
N LEU A 217 -4.57 -9.16 3.15
CA LEU A 217 -5.71 -8.42 2.61
C LEU A 217 -5.38 -7.74 1.29
N HIS A 218 -4.15 -7.23 1.15
CA HIS A 218 -3.67 -6.68 -0.10
C HIS A 218 -3.55 -7.76 -1.19
N PHE A 219 -3.04 -8.95 -0.85
CA PHE A 219 -3.07 -10.11 -1.75
C PHE A 219 -4.50 -10.45 -2.20
N VAL A 220 -5.47 -10.48 -1.28
CA VAL A 220 -6.88 -10.73 -1.61
C VAL A 220 -7.43 -9.64 -2.52
N ASN A 221 -7.15 -8.38 -2.24
CA ASN A 221 -7.58 -7.25 -3.07
C ASN A 221 -7.07 -7.36 -4.51
N ASN A 222 -5.76 -7.55 -4.65
CA ASN A 222 -5.12 -7.58 -5.96
C ASN A 222 -5.45 -8.86 -6.70
N GLY A 223 -5.59 -9.99 -6.00
CA GLY A 223 -6.06 -11.26 -6.56
C GLY A 223 -7.46 -11.13 -7.13
N LEU A 224 -8.41 -10.58 -6.37
CA LEU A 224 -9.78 -10.36 -6.85
C LEU A 224 -9.81 -9.39 -8.04
N SER A 225 -9.05 -8.31 -7.96
CA SER A 225 -8.91 -7.35 -9.06
C SER A 225 -8.23 -7.94 -10.29
N SER A 226 -7.41 -8.99 -10.12
CA SER A 226 -6.67 -9.63 -11.21
C SER A 226 -7.43 -10.77 -11.88
N LEU A 227 -8.46 -11.33 -11.22
CA LEU A 227 -9.32 -12.36 -11.81
C LEU A 227 -9.98 -11.86 -13.10
N THR A 228 -10.28 -10.57 -13.19
CA THR A 228 -10.82 -9.95 -14.40
C THR A 228 -9.82 -9.92 -15.57
N PHE A 229 -8.51 -9.95 -15.32
CA PHE A 229 -7.52 -10.04 -16.40
C PHE A 229 -7.25 -11.47 -16.86
N LEU A 230 -7.70 -12.49 -16.11
CA LEU A 230 -7.46 -13.91 -16.42
C LEU A 230 -8.53 -14.52 -17.33
N SER A 231 -9.78 -14.04 -17.25
CA SER A 231 -10.84 -14.45 -18.17
C SER A 231 -10.59 -13.84 -19.55
N ASP A 232 -10.01 -14.64 -20.45
CA ASP A 232 -9.65 -14.28 -21.84
C ASP A 232 -10.85 -13.92 -22.75
N GLU A 233 -12.08 -13.97 -22.21
CA GLU A 233 -13.27 -13.50 -22.91
C GLU A 233 -13.63 -12.11 -22.42
N GLY A 234 -13.15 -11.09 -23.15
CA GLY A 234 -13.78 -9.79 -23.25
C GLY A 234 -14.32 -9.19 -21.94
N LEU A 235 -13.50 -9.03 -20.91
CA LEU A 235 -13.85 -8.07 -19.85
C LEU A 235 -13.54 -6.66 -20.35
N ASN A 236 -14.48 -6.15 -21.13
CA ASN A 236 -14.61 -4.72 -21.33
C ASN A 236 -14.90 -4.14 -19.94
N MET A 237 -13.89 -3.53 -19.32
CA MET A 237 -14.04 -2.89 -18.00
C MET A 237 -15.04 -1.72 -18.03
N SER A 238 -15.40 -1.27 -19.23
CA SER A 238 -16.49 -0.32 -19.50
C SER A 238 -17.90 -0.96 -19.57
N GLU A 239 -18.02 -2.28 -19.74
CA GLU A 239 -19.29 -3.03 -19.91
C GLU A 239 -19.47 -4.16 -18.86
N ASN A 240 -18.65 -4.18 -17.81
CA ASN A 240 -18.78 -5.17 -16.73
C ASN A 240 -18.87 -4.46 -15.38
N THR A 241 -19.78 -3.49 -15.29
CA THR A 241 -20.13 -2.90 -14.01
C THR A 241 -20.96 -3.90 -13.21
N THR A 242 -20.77 -3.94 -11.89
CA THR A 242 -21.59 -4.75 -10.97
C THR A 242 -23.07 -4.43 -11.17
N ARG A 243 -23.37 -3.18 -11.53
CA ARG A 243 -24.72 -2.72 -11.89
C ARG A 243 -25.32 -3.48 -13.08
N GLU A 244 -24.54 -3.72 -14.14
CA GLU A 244 -24.97 -4.50 -15.30
C GLU A 244 -25.19 -5.97 -14.95
N TRP A 245 -24.30 -6.58 -14.16
CA TRP A 245 -24.46 -7.96 -13.69
C TRP A 245 -25.73 -8.14 -12.83
N MET A 246 -26.11 -7.12 -12.06
CA MET A 246 -27.35 -7.17 -11.29
C MET A 246 -28.62 -7.04 -12.16
N GLY A 247 -28.50 -6.49 -13.38
CA GLY A 247 -29.60 -6.36 -14.35
C GLY A 247 -30.81 -5.52 -13.89
N SER A 248 -30.72 -4.89 -12.71
CA SER A 248 -31.80 -4.13 -12.08
C SER A 248 -31.23 -3.12 -11.10
N ASP A 249 -31.62 -1.85 -11.27
CA ASP A 249 -31.23 -0.77 -10.36
C ASP A 249 -31.69 -1.03 -8.93
N VAL A 250 -32.84 -1.65 -8.74
CA VAL A 250 -33.35 -2.01 -7.41
C VAL A 250 -32.43 -3.03 -6.75
N TYR A 251 -32.02 -4.06 -7.48
CA TYR A 251 -31.12 -5.08 -6.93
C TYR A 251 -29.70 -4.56 -6.72
N TYR A 252 -29.23 -3.66 -7.60
CA TYR A 252 -27.94 -2.99 -7.42
C TYR A 252 -27.92 -2.11 -6.16
N VAL A 253 -28.96 -1.28 -5.94
CA VAL A 253 -29.07 -0.47 -4.72
C VAL A 253 -29.21 -1.36 -3.49
N ALA A 254 -29.99 -2.44 -3.55
CA ALA A 254 -30.10 -3.40 -2.46
C ALA A 254 -28.75 -4.05 -2.11
N LEU A 255 -27.94 -4.39 -3.13
CA LEU A 255 -26.58 -4.89 -2.95
C LEU A 255 -25.69 -3.86 -2.25
N LEU A 256 -25.69 -2.60 -2.68
CA LEU A 256 -24.90 -1.54 -2.05
C LEU A 256 -25.30 -1.35 -0.58
N VAL A 257 -26.60 -1.32 -0.27
CA VAL A 257 -27.08 -1.25 1.12
C VAL A 257 -26.63 -2.47 1.93
N GLY A 258 -26.72 -3.67 1.34
CA GLY A 258 -26.22 -4.89 1.94
C GLY A 258 -24.72 -4.82 2.27
N CYS A 259 -23.90 -4.36 1.32
CA CYS A 259 -22.46 -4.15 1.52
C CYS A 259 -22.18 -3.12 2.62
N ALA A 260 -22.94 -2.03 2.70
CA ALA A 260 -22.79 -1.05 3.78
C ALA A 260 -23.06 -1.66 5.16
N VAL A 261 -24.11 -2.48 5.27
CA VAL A 261 -24.42 -3.23 6.50
C VAL A 261 -23.29 -4.21 6.84
N VAL A 262 -22.78 -4.95 5.85
CA VAL A 262 -21.64 -5.87 6.02
C VAL A 262 -20.40 -5.13 6.53
N CYS A 263 -20.06 -3.97 5.98
CA CYS A 263 -18.94 -3.16 6.46
C CYS A 263 -19.11 -2.75 7.94
N VAL A 264 -20.32 -2.33 8.34
CA VAL A 264 -20.62 -1.99 9.74
C VAL A 264 -20.50 -3.20 10.66
N VAL A 265 -21.03 -4.35 10.25
CA VAL A 265 -20.94 -5.61 11.01
C VAL A 265 -19.49 -6.04 11.15
N CYS A 266 -18.72 -6.06 10.07
CA CYS A 266 -17.30 -6.39 10.09
C CYS A 266 -16.52 -5.45 11.00
N TYR A 267 -16.76 -4.14 10.92
CA TYR A 267 -16.13 -3.16 11.82
C TYR A 267 -16.45 -3.46 13.29
N ARG A 268 -17.71 -3.70 13.64
CA ARG A 268 -18.13 -4.02 15.02
C ARG A 268 -17.53 -5.33 15.52
N LEU A 269 -17.41 -6.33 14.67
CA LEU A 269 -16.77 -7.60 15.01
C LEU A 269 -15.26 -7.41 15.23
N LEU A 270 -14.59 -6.72 14.30
CA LEU A 270 -13.17 -6.40 14.41
C LEU A 270 -12.87 -5.57 15.66
N ASP A 271 -13.71 -4.60 15.98
CA ASP A 271 -13.55 -3.77 17.17
C ASP A 271 -13.57 -4.59 18.47
N ARG A 272 -14.35 -5.69 18.49
CA ARG A 272 -14.44 -6.62 19.63
C ARG A 272 -13.29 -7.62 19.70
N ILE A 273 -12.83 -8.14 18.56
CA ILE A 273 -11.84 -9.24 18.54
C ILE A 273 -10.39 -8.75 18.45
N LEU A 274 -10.16 -7.53 17.94
CA LEU A 274 -8.84 -6.95 17.82
C LEU A 274 -8.42 -6.28 19.13
N PRO A 275 -7.12 -6.30 19.46
CA PRO A 275 -6.63 -5.59 20.62
C PRO A 275 -6.97 -4.10 20.56
N ASN A 276 -7.03 -3.48 21.74
CA ASN A 276 -7.08 -2.03 21.85
C ASN A 276 -5.86 -1.43 21.15
N ALA A 277 -6.04 -0.25 20.56
CA ALA A 277 -4.97 0.39 19.82
C ALA A 277 -3.71 0.53 20.67
N GLN A 278 -2.59 0.03 20.16
CA GLN A 278 -1.33 0.02 20.90
C GLN A 278 -0.76 1.44 20.94
N ALA A 279 -0.39 1.91 22.13
CA ALA A 279 0.39 3.13 22.29
C ALA A 279 1.69 3.00 21.49
N VAL A 280 2.06 4.08 20.80
CA VAL A 280 3.17 4.12 19.83
C VAL A 280 4.48 4.43 20.53
#